data_AF-A0A378TZZ4-F1
#
_entry.id   AF-A0A378TZZ4-F1
#
_cell.length_a   1.000
_cell.length_b   1.000
_cell.length_c   1.000
_cell.angle_alpha   90.00
_cell.angle_beta   90.00
_cell.angle_gamma   90.00
#
_symmetry.space_group_name_H-M   'P 1'
#
loop_
_entity.id
_entity.type
_entity.pdbx_description
1 polymer ?
#
loop_
_entity_poly.entity_id
_entity_poly.type
_entity_poly.pdbx_seq_one_letter_code
_entity_poly.pdbx_strand_id
1 'polypeptide(L)'
;MEGKTTEEFQQQILKTIKLKNTSVDIYYQQNVYCNFKSDRETPFSVSLNLVWQKIFLFYRDKSGINNIGEMFPNFSLSKQDGDNVYIYDVSTLDFAQTCAVFIKLAERAEQYFSERPVVNSRKKEVMSGNYIDTSGNKITAPDNLRNCHFQFLGGGGNEVVIHPNANLRNVFLEFLGKDSKVYIGENVSMQGQWCLGVGCTINIGSKTTSTNPVYITVAEHTTLSIGEDCMFATNNQIRTDDAHPIYDVHTGKRLNVSKDVTIGDRVWVAYGATIWGGAKIGSGSIVGAFSVVKKHFPNNCVIAGVPAKVIRKDVFWERNNVLYTDIDEGKDLAEMNHVTYINSTVDLD
;
A
#
# COMPACT_ATOMS: atom_id res chain seq x y z
N MET A 1 -41.49 11.72 7.85
CA MET A 1 -41.97 10.33 7.71
C MET A 1 -42.67 9.88 8.98
N GLU A 2 -43.89 10.35 9.27
CA GLU A 2 -44.61 9.97 10.49
C GLU A 2 -45.40 8.66 10.31
N GLY A 3 -45.27 7.76 11.29
CA GLY A 3 -46.20 6.65 11.52
C GLY A 3 -45.82 5.27 10.99
N LYS A 4 -44.65 5.09 10.36
CA LYS A 4 -44.19 3.78 9.85
C LYS A 4 -42.82 3.39 10.38
N THR A 5 -42.64 2.11 10.70
CA THR A 5 -41.37 1.57 11.18
C THR A 5 -40.40 1.39 10.01
N THR A 6 -39.11 1.41 10.33
CA THR A 6 -38.04 1.06 9.41
C THR A 6 -38.23 -0.31 8.73
N GLU A 7 -38.83 -1.26 9.46
CA GLU A 7 -39.13 -2.60 8.97
C GLU A 7 -40.23 -2.59 7.90
N GLU A 8 -41.26 -1.73 8.03
CA GLU A 8 -42.29 -1.58 7.01
C GLU A 8 -41.74 -1.03 5.69
N PHE A 9 -40.76 -0.11 5.75
CA PHE A 9 -40.01 0.36 4.57
C PHE A 9 -39.27 -0.78 3.87
N GLN A 10 -38.50 -1.54 4.66
CA GLN A 10 -37.69 -2.65 4.16
C GLN A 10 -38.57 -3.71 3.48
N GLN A 11 -39.67 -4.11 4.12
CA GLN A 11 -40.60 -5.10 3.58
C GLN A 11 -41.27 -4.63 2.29
N GLN A 12 -41.70 -3.37 2.23
CA GLN A 12 -42.31 -2.81 1.03
C GLN A 12 -41.32 -2.79 -0.15
N ILE A 13 -40.08 -2.38 0.10
CA ILE A 13 -39.02 -2.38 -0.92
C ILE A 13 -38.74 -3.81 -1.39
N LEU A 14 -38.48 -4.74 -0.47
CA LEU A 14 -38.18 -6.14 -0.79
C LEU A 14 -39.30 -6.82 -1.59
N LYS A 15 -40.57 -6.49 -1.30
CA LYS A 15 -41.72 -7.06 -2.01
C LYS A 15 -41.89 -6.52 -3.43
N THR A 16 -41.46 -5.28 -3.68
CA THR A 16 -41.82 -4.54 -4.89
C THR A 16 -40.67 -4.43 -5.89
N ILE A 17 -39.43 -4.32 -5.40
CA ILE A 17 -38.25 -4.11 -6.22
C ILE A 17 -37.98 -5.32 -7.12
N LYS A 18 -37.71 -5.07 -8.41
CA LYS A 18 -37.44 -6.14 -9.39
C LYS A 18 -36.07 -5.97 -9.99
N LEU A 19 -35.07 -6.57 -9.34
CA LEU A 19 -33.70 -6.59 -9.82
C LEU A 19 -33.37 -7.97 -10.41
N LYS A 20 -32.64 -8.01 -11.52
CA LYS A 20 -32.22 -9.22 -12.23
C LYS A 20 -30.83 -9.70 -11.82
N ASN A 21 -29.89 -8.78 -11.68
CA ASN A 21 -28.46 -9.02 -11.48
C ASN A 21 -27.94 -8.42 -10.16
N THR A 22 -28.82 -7.82 -9.35
CA THR A 22 -28.49 -7.09 -8.12
C THR A 22 -29.10 -7.78 -6.89
N SER A 23 -28.36 -7.91 -5.79
CA SER A 23 -28.91 -8.25 -4.48
C SER A 23 -29.48 -7.02 -3.80
N VAL A 24 -30.54 -7.23 -3.03
CA VAL A 24 -30.99 -6.26 -2.04
C VAL A 24 -30.57 -6.77 -0.68
N ASP A 25 -29.71 -6.01 -0.03
CA ASP A 25 -29.18 -6.30 1.29
C ASP A 25 -29.70 -5.25 2.28
N ILE A 26 -30.01 -5.66 3.51
CA ILE A 26 -30.36 -4.75 4.59
C ILE A 26 -29.17 -4.64 5.52
N TYR A 27 -28.59 -3.44 5.63
CA TYR A 27 -27.46 -3.18 6.51
C TYR A 27 -27.88 -2.23 7.65
N TYR A 28 -27.36 -2.49 8.85
CA TYR A 28 -27.52 -1.62 10.03
C TYR A 28 -28.96 -1.26 10.39
N GLN A 29 -29.90 -2.21 10.40
CA GLN A 29 -31.32 -2.04 10.76
C GLN A 29 -32.11 -0.91 10.08
N GLN A 30 -31.51 0.08 9.42
CA GLN A 30 -32.07 1.37 9.00
C GLN A 30 -31.71 1.75 7.56
N ASN A 31 -30.91 0.92 6.88
CA ASN A 31 -30.51 1.17 5.51
C ASN A 31 -30.92 0.00 4.60
N VAL A 32 -31.40 0.34 3.41
CA VAL A 32 -31.61 -0.62 2.32
C VAL A 32 -30.52 -0.39 1.29
N TYR A 33 -29.77 -1.43 0.95
CA TYR A 33 -28.70 -1.40 -0.03
C TYR A 33 -29.05 -2.29 -1.21
N CYS A 34 -28.81 -1.81 -2.43
CA CYS A 34 -28.84 -2.60 -3.64
C CYS A 34 -27.39 -2.72 -4.16
N ASN A 35 -26.84 -3.92 -4.08
CA ASN A 35 -25.48 -4.24 -4.52
C ASN A 35 -25.52 -5.19 -5.72
N PHE A 36 -24.78 -4.89 -6.77
CA PHE A 36 -24.69 -5.80 -7.91
C PHE A 36 -24.09 -7.15 -7.49
N LYS A 37 -24.77 -8.27 -7.79
CA LYS A 37 -24.24 -9.63 -7.62
C LYS A 37 -23.32 -9.96 -8.80
N SER A 38 -22.17 -9.31 -8.83
CA SER A 38 -20.93 -9.99 -9.19
C SER A 38 -19.97 -9.74 -8.04
N ASP A 39 -18.95 -10.58 -7.86
CA ASP A 39 -17.66 -10.35 -7.18
C ASP A 39 -17.32 -8.95 -6.58
N ARG A 40 -16.18 -8.79 -5.91
CA ARG A 40 -15.76 -7.52 -5.24
C ARG A 40 -15.55 -6.31 -6.20
N GLU A 41 -16.13 -6.36 -7.38
CA GLU A 41 -16.09 -5.47 -8.54
C GLU A 41 -17.43 -4.74 -8.80
N THR A 42 -18.26 -4.55 -7.76
CA THR A 42 -19.56 -3.86 -7.90
C THR A 42 -19.38 -2.45 -8.55
N PRO A 43 -19.93 -2.21 -9.76
CA PRO A 43 -19.69 -0.99 -10.52
C PRO A 43 -20.41 0.23 -9.93
N PHE A 44 -21.51 0.00 -9.22
CA PHE A 44 -22.28 1.02 -8.52
C PHE A 44 -22.98 0.42 -7.29
N SER A 45 -23.44 1.24 -6.37
CA SER A 45 -24.42 0.84 -5.37
C SER A 45 -25.47 1.91 -5.17
N VAL A 46 -26.70 1.49 -4.87
CA VAL A 46 -27.79 2.39 -4.50
C VAL A 46 -28.17 2.09 -3.06
N SER A 47 -28.27 3.11 -2.23
CA SER A 47 -28.69 2.93 -0.83
C SER A 47 -29.67 3.99 -0.38
N LEU A 48 -30.64 3.58 0.43
CA LEU A 48 -31.57 4.46 1.12
C LEU A 48 -31.21 4.46 2.60
N ASN A 49 -30.85 5.63 3.11
CA ASN A 49 -30.67 5.85 4.54
C ASN A 49 -31.94 6.49 5.12
N LEU A 50 -32.64 5.74 5.97
CA LEU A 50 -33.94 6.16 6.52
C LEU A 50 -33.80 7.19 7.64
N VAL A 51 -32.64 7.26 8.31
CA VAL A 51 -32.37 8.27 9.35
C VAL A 51 -32.07 9.62 8.71
N TRP A 52 -31.17 9.62 7.74
CA TRP A 52 -30.77 10.85 7.04
C TRP A 52 -31.77 11.27 5.98
N GLN A 53 -32.76 10.42 5.67
CA GLN A 53 -33.77 10.66 4.63
C GLN A 53 -33.11 10.99 3.30
N LYS A 54 -32.09 10.19 2.94
CA LYS A 54 -31.28 10.40 1.75
C LYS A 54 -31.13 9.12 0.96
N ILE A 55 -31.16 9.24 -0.35
CA ILE A 55 -30.79 8.18 -1.28
C ILE A 55 -29.40 8.52 -1.83
N PHE A 56 -28.52 7.53 -1.78
CA PHE A 56 -27.17 7.60 -2.29
C PHE A 56 -27.03 6.70 -3.50
N LEU A 57 -26.42 7.23 -4.55
CA LEU A 57 -25.90 6.47 -5.69
C LEU A 57 -24.38 6.63 -5.68
N PHE A 58 -23.67 5.54 -5.38
CA PHE A 58 -22.23 5.47 -5.50
C PHE A 58 -21.88 4.87 -6.86
N TYR A 59 -20.93 5.48 -7.57
CA TYR A 59 -20.39 4.93 -8.81
C TYR A 59 -18.88 4.72 -8.67
N ARG A 60 -18.38 3.52 -9.02
CA ARG A 60 -16.97 3.18 -8.80
C ARG A 60 -16.04 3.88 -9.79
N ASP A 61 -16.48 4.10 -11.03
CA ASP A 61 -15.67 4.79 -12.03
C ASP A 61 -15.72 6.31 -11.79
N LYS A 62 -14.55 6.89 -11.56
CA LYS A 62 -14.35 8.31 -11.25
C LYS A 62 -14.36 9.20 -12.49
N SER A 63 -14.55 8.63 -13.69
CA SER A 63 -14.75 9.40 -14.93
C SER A 63 -16.05 10.21 -14.93
N GLY A 64 -16.94 9.96 -13.96
CA GLY A 64 -18.21 10.67 -13.78
C GLY A 64 -19.32 10.10 -14.67
N ILE A 65 -20.57 10.12 -14.20
CA ILE A 65 -21.72 9.73 -15.02
C ILE A 65 -22.14 10.96 -15.82
N ASN A 66 -21.78 10.99 -17.11
CA ASN A 66 -22.30 11.99 -18.04
C ASN A 66 -23.84 11.93 -18.02
N ASN A 67 -24.48 13.09 -17.91
CA ASN A 67 -25.94 13.25 -17.93
C ASN A 67 -26.68 12.60 -16.74
N ILE A 68 -26.04 12.46 -15.58
CA ILE A 68 -26.71 11.97 -14.36
C ILE A 68 -28.00 12.74 -14.04
N GLY A 69 -28.04 14.06 -14.29
CA GLY A 69 -29.23 14.89 -14.10
C GLY A 69 -30.33 14.64 -15.13
N GLU A 70 -30.02 14.12 -16.32
CA GLU A 70 -31.04 13.71 -17.28
C GLU A 70 -31.62 12.34 -16.89
N MET A 71 -30.77 11.45 -16.37
CA MET A 71 -31.17 10.12 -15.91
C MET A 71 -31.92 10.16 -14.57
N PHE A 72 -31.48 11.06 -13.68
CA PHE A 72 -31.89 11.22 -12.30
C PHE A 72 -31.93 12.72 -11.91
N PRO A 73 -32.95 13.47 -12.33
CA PRO A 73 -33.01 14.94 -12.24
C PRO A 73 -32.98 15.53 -10.83
N ASN A 74 -33.14 14.72 -9.78
CA ASN A 74 -33.10 15.18 -8.39
C ASN A 74 -31.81 14.77 -7.66
N PHE A 75 -30.86 14.14 -8.36
CA PHE A 75 -29.58 13.76 -7.80
C PHE A 75 -28.55 14.86 -8.07
N SER A 76 -27.78 15.17 -7.03
CA SER A 76 -26.66 16.10 -7.11
C SER A 76 -25.38 15.43 -6.63
N LEU A 77 -24.24 15.80 -7.23
CA LEU A 77 -22.94 15.31 -6.78
C LEU A 77 -22.66 15.85 -5.37
N SER A 78 -22.32 14.96 -4.44
CA SER A 78 -21.94 15.37 -3.10
C SER A 78 -20.57 16.05 -3.12
N LYS A 79 -20.52 17.30 -2.66
CA LYS A 79 -19.24 18.00 -2.43
C LYS A 79 -18.51 17.51 -1.18
N GLN A 80 -19.18 16.73 -0.31
CA GLN A 80 -18.64 16.26 0.97
C GLN A 80 -18.25 14.78 0.96
N ASP A 81 -18.97 13.94 0.19
CA ASP A 81 -18.82 12.47 0.23
C ASP A 81 -17.96 11.91 -0.92
N GLY A 82 -17.42 12.79 -1.78
CA GLY A 82 -16.48 12.47 -2.85
C GLY A 82 -17.03 12.66 -4.26
N ASP A 83 -16.13 12.71 -5.25
CA ASP A 83 -16.42 13.04 -6.66
C ASP A 83 -17.23 11.97 -7.42
N ASN A 84 -17.71 10.95 -6.71
CA ASN A 84 -18.39 9.79 -7.27
C ASN A 84 -19.60 9.33 -6.44
N VAL A 85 -20.09 10.19 -5.53
CA VAL A 85 -21.30 9.98 -4.73
C VAL A 85 -22.35 11.00 -5.13
N TYR A 86 -23.51 10.52 -5.59
CA TYR A 86 -24.67 11.34 -5.90
C TYR A 86 -25.73 11.16 -4.84
N ILE A 87 -26.37 12.26 -4.43
CA ILE A 87 -27.34 12.30 -3.33
C ILE A 87 -28.64 12.91 -3.80
N TYR A 88 -29.75 12.31 -3.35
CA TYR A 88 -31.07 12.91 -3.37
C TYR A 88 -31.64 12.96 -1.94
N ASP A 89 -31.95 14.17 -1.48
CA ASP A 89 -32.66 14.43 -0.23
C ASP A 89 -34.16 14.15 -0.42
N VAL A 90 -34.68 13.17 0.33
CA VAL A 90 -36.07 12.73 0.28
C VAL A 90 -36.85 13.12 1.52
N SER A 91 -36.34 14.05 2.33
CA SER A 91 -36.99 14.49 3.58
C SER A 91 -38.38 15.09 3.38
N THR A 92 -38.65 15.62 2.18
CA THR A 92 -39.95 16.20 1.79
C THR A 92 -40.92 15.16 1.22
N LEU A 93 -40.48 13.94 0.96
CA LEU A 93 -41.30 12.88 0.37
C LEU A 93 -42.01 12.06 1.45
N ASP A 94 -43.20 11.57 1.13
CA ASP A 94 -43.89 10.58 1.94
C ASP A 94 -43.28 9.17 1.78
N PHE A 95 -43.82 8.21 2.53
CA PHE A 95 -43.39 6.81 2.52
C PHE A 95 -43.48 6.17 1.12
N ALA A 96 -44.60 6.33 0.44
CA ALA A 96 -44.86 5.68 -0.83
C ALA A 96 -43.98 6.30 -1.92
N GLN A 97 -43.83 7.62 -1.89
CA GLN A 97 -42.95 8.38 -2.78
C GLN A 97 -41.49 7.99 -2.58
N THR A 98 -41.01 7.89 -1.33
CA THR A 98 -39.63 7.50 -1.01
C THR A 98 -39.31 6.10 -1.52
N CYS A 99 -40.19 5.12 -1.24
CA CYS A 99 -40.05 3.75 -1.76
C CYS A 99 -40.03 3.74 -3.30
N ALA A 100 -40.96 4.47 -3.95
CA ALA A 100 -41.06 4.49 -5.40
C ALA A 100 -39.82 5.10 -6.07
N VAL A 101 -39.27 6.19 -5.51
CA VAL A 101 -38.04 6.81 -5.99
C VAL A 101 -36.85 5.86 -5.85
N PHE A 102 -36.69 5.22 -4.69
CA PHE A 102 -35.59 4.29 -4.44
C PHE A 102 -35.62 3.09 -5.39
N ILE A 103 -36.79 2.45 -5.52
CA ILE A 103 -36.96 1.28 -6.41
C ILE A 103 -36.66 1.67 -7.86
N LYS A 104 -37.25 2.77 -8.33
CA LYS A 104 -37.05 3.24 -9.71
C LYS A 104 -35.58 3.57 -10.01
N LEU A 105 -34.88 4.14 -9.03
CA LEU A 105 -33.44 4.40 -9.16
C LEU A 105 -32.65 3.10 -9.23
N ALA A 106 -32.90 2.15 -8.32
CA ALA A 106 -32.20 0.88 -8.28
C ALA A 106 -32.38 0.10 -9.60
N GLU A 107 -33.60 0.03 -10.13
CA GLU A 107 -33.90 -0.65 -11.40
C GLU A 107 -33.27 0.05 -12.61
N ARG A 108 -33.32 1.39 -12.67
CA ARG A 108 -32.67 2.15 -13.74
C ARG A 108 -31.15 2.06 -13.70
N ALA A 109 -30.57 2.11 -12.50
CA ALA A 109 -29.14 1.93 -12.32
C ALA A 109 -28.73 0.53 -12.78
N GLU A 110 -29.47 -0.51 -12.38
CA GLU A 110 -29.21 -1.87 -12.87
C GLU A 110 -29.28 -1.96 -14.40
N GLN A 111 -30.31 -1.41 -15.02
CA GLN A 111 -30.41 -1.40 -16.48
C GLN A 111 -29.20 -0.69 -17.11
N TYR A 112 -28.91 0.53 -16.68
CA TYR A 112 -27.86 1.36 -17.26
C TYR A 112 -26.46 0.73 -17.19
N PHE A 113 -26.15 0.08 -16.06
CA PHE A 113 -24.84 -0.53 -15.82
C PHE A 113 -24.74 -1.98 -16.31
N SER A 114 -25.86 -2.69 -16.44
CA SER A 114 -25.87 -4.02 -17.08
C SER A 114 -25.44 -3.97 -18.55
N GLU A 115 -25.70 -2.84 -19.22
CA GLU A 115 -25.30 -2.58 -20.61
C GLU A 115 -23.90 -1.94 -20.72
N ARG A 116 -23.29 -1.57 -19.58
CA ARG A 116 -22.00 -0.88 -19.50
C ARG A 116 -21.14 -1.51 -18.40
N PRO A 117 -20.64 -2.74 -18.60
CA PRO A 117 -19.75 -3.36 -17.64
C PRO A 117 -18.54 -2.46 -17.42
N VAL A 118 -18.24 -2.14 -16.15
CA VAL A 118 -17.03 -1.42 -15.82
C VAL A 118 -15.86 -2.35 -16.12
N VAL A 119 -15.07 -2.00 -17.13
CA VAL A 119 -13.77 -2.64 -17.33
C VAL A 119 -12.94 -2.25 -16.11
N ASN A 120 -12.68 -3.22 -15.23
CA ASN A 120 -11.75 -3.02 -14.13
C ASN A 120 -10.38 -2.74 -14.76
N SER A 121 -9.99 -1.47 -14.85
CA SER A 121 -8.71 -1.05 -15.42
C SER A 121 -7.53 -1.58 -14.62
N ARG A 122 -7.77 -2.10 -13.41
CA ARG A 122 -6.78 -2.81 -12.59
C ARG A 122 -6.81 -4.31 -12.84
N LYS A 123 -6.80 -4.72 -14.11
CA LYS A 123 -6.44 -6.10 -14.42
C LYS A 123 -5.03 -6.32 -13.88
N LYS A 124 -4.89 -7.24 -12.91
CA LYS A 124 -3.59 -7.59 -12.34
C LYS A 124 -2.79 -8.33 -13.40
N GLU A 125 -2.02 -7.58 -14.18
CA GLU A 125 -1.04 -8.15 -15.10
C GLU A 125 0.28 -8.26 -14.38
N VAL A 126 0.86 -9.44 -14.49
CA VAL A 126 2.12 -9.78 -13.87
C VAL A 126 3.17 -9.84 -14.96
N MET A 127 4.14 -8.93 -14.88
CA MET A 127 5.27 -8.88 -15.81
C MET A 127 6.49 -9.58 -15.21
N SER A 128 7.42 -9.99 -16.07
CA SER A 128 8.74 -10.50 -15.74
C SER A 128 9.73 -10.17 -16.86
N GLY A 129 11.02 -9.97 -16.54
CA GLY A 129 12.04 -9.63 -17.54
C GLY A 129 11.89 -8.21 -18.09
N ASN A 130 12.48 -7.95 -19.26
CA ASN A 130 12.39 -6.64 -19.91
C ASN A 130 10.94 -6.34 -20.34
N TYR A 131 10.45 -5.14 -20.05
CA TYR A 131 9.07 -4.72 -20.32
C TYR A 131 9.00 -3.23 -20.62
N ILE A 132 8.09 -2.87 -21.53
CA ILE A 132 7.68 -1.48 -21.77
C ILE A 132 6.21 -1.44 -22.20
N ASP A 133 5.45 -0.47 -21.69
CA ASP A 133 4.05 -0.26 -22.08
C ASP A 133 3.78 1.15 -22.62
N THR A 134 2.56 1.37 -23.10
CA THR A 134 2.11 2.66 -23.65
C THR A 134 1.92 3.74 -22.57
N SER A 135 1.87 3.35 -21.29
CA SER A 135 1.81 4.27 -20.15
C SER A 135 3.22 4.72 -19.72
N GLY A 136 4.27 4.26 -20.40
CA GLY A 136 5.66 4.61 -20.08
C GLY A 136 6.21 3.85 -18.87
N ASN A 137 5.57 2.77 -18.43
CA ASN A 137 6.17 1.89 -17.45
C ASN A 137 7.28 1.06 -18.11
N LYS A 138 8.39 0.87 -17.42
CA LYS A 138 9.57 0.18 -17.94
C LYS A 138 10.18 -0.75 -16.91
N ILE A 139 10.55 -1.95 -17.34
CA ILE A 139 11.37 -2.89 -16.58
C ILE A 139 12.60 -3.21 -17.43
N THR A 140 13.78 -3.07 -16.84
CA THR A 140 15.05 -3.58 -17.36
C THR A 140 15.56 -4.60 -16.35
N ALA A 141 15.52 -5.88 -16.71
CA ALA A 141 15.81 -6.97 -15.79
C ALA A 141 16.45 -8.17 -16.51
N PRO A 142 17.31 -8.94 -15.83
CA PRO A 142 17.86 -10.17 -16.38
C PRO A 142 16.80 -11.29 -16.43
N ASP A 143 17.05 -12.32 -17.24
CA ASP A 143 16.13 -13.44 -17.43
C ASP A 143 16.21 -14.49 -16.30
N ASN A 144 17.18 -14.37 -15.39
CA ASN A 144 17.47 -15.34 -14.33
C ASN A 144 16.65 -15.14 -13.04
N LEU A 145 15.71 -14.19 -13.01
CA LEU A 145 14.86 -13.93 -11.85
C LEU A 145 13.93 -15.11 -11.56
N ARG A 146 13.76 -15.47 -10.29
CA ARG A 146 12.96 -16.64 -9.89
C ARG A 146 11.69 -16.23 -9.17
N ASN A 147 10.53 -16.57 -9.71
CA ASN A 147 9.23 -16.27 -9.08
C ASN A 147 9.11 -14.78 -8.70
N CYS A 148 9.55 -13.90 -9.60
CA CYS A 148 9.47 -12.45 -9.42
C CYS A 148 8.32 -11.90 -10.26
N HIS A 149 7.50 -11.06 -9.64
CA HIS A 149 6.24 -10.58 -10.19
C HIS A 149 6.21 -9.06 -10.08
N PHE A 150 6.04 -8.38 -11.20
CA PHE A 150 5.91 -6.92 -11.25
C PHE A 150 4.49 -6.55 -11.66
N GLN A 151 3.87 -5.58 -10.98
CA GLN A 151 2.53 -5.08 -11.30
C GLN A 151 2.48 -3.55 -11.26
N PHE A 152 1.94 -2.95 -12.32
CA PHE A 152 1.66 -1.52 -12.39
C PHE A 152 0.15 -1.28 -12.25
N LEU A 153 -0.29 -0.80 -11.07
CA LEU A 153 -1.70 -0.62 -10.72
C LEU A 153 -2.12 0.86 -10.61
N GLY A 154 -1.15 1.76 -10.45
CA GLY A 154 -1.35 3.16 -10.05
C GLY A 154 -1.22 4.23 -11.13
N GLY A 155 -0.80 3.87 -12.35
CA GLY A 155 -0.52 4.80 -13.43
C GLY A 155 0.77 4.46 -14.19
N GLY A 156 1.20 5.41 -15.03
CA GLY A 156 2.37 5.28 -15.91
C GLY A 156 3.67 5.85 -15.36
N GLY A 157 4.73 5.80 -16.18
CA GLY A 157 6.02 6.44 -15.89
C GLY A 157 6.87 5.76 -14.80
N ASN A 158 6.52 4.54 -14.39
CA ASN A 158 7.28 3.80 -13.40
C ASN A 158 8.49 3.10 -14.03
N GLU A 159 9.60 3.00 -13.30
CA GLU A 159 10.83 2.37 -13.80
C GLU A 159 11.39 1.35 -12.81
N VAL A 160 11.72 0.16 -13.30
CA VAL A 160 12.46 -0.86 -12.57
C VAL A 160 13.76 -1.14 -13.33
N VAL A 161 14.90 -0.96 -12.67
CA VAL A 161 16.23 -1.30 -13.21
C VAL A 161 16.90 -2.28 -12.27
N ILE A 162 17.12 -3.50 -12.77
CA ILE A 162 17.76 -4.58 -12.04
C ILE A 162 19.07 -4.92 -12.73
N HIS A 163 20.16 -4.88 -11.96
CA HIS A 163 21.48 -5.23 -12.48
C HIS A 163 21.50 -6.66 -13.06
N PRO A 164 22.21 -6.92 -14.17
CA PRO A 164 22.22 -8.25 -14.82
C PRO A 164 22.65 -9.42 -13.93
N ASN A 165 23.53 -9.17 -12.96
CA ASN A 165 24.01 -10.17 -12.00
C ASN A 165 23.17 -10.24 -10.71
N ALA A 166 22.03 -9.56 -10.62
CA ALA A 166 21.14 -9.73 -9.47
C ALA A 166 20.51 -11.14 -9.48
N ASN A 167 20.17 -11.65 -8.30
CA ASN A 167 19.59 -12.98 -8.10
C ASN A 167 18.38 -12.89 -7.16
N LEU A 168 17.37 -12.14 -7.59
CA LEU A 168 16.12 -12.00 -6.84
C LEU A 168 15.28 -13.27 -6.93
N ARG A 169 14.63 -13.59 -5.82
CA ARG A 169 13.74 -14.75 -5.72
C ARG A 169 12.51 -14.39 -4.89
N ASN A 170 11.33 -14.79 -5.33
CA ASN A 170 10.07 -14.55 -4.61
C ASN A 170 9.85 -13.06 -4.28
N VAL A 171 10.11 -12.18 -5.25
CA VAL A 171 9.87 -10.73 -5.11
C VAL A 171 8.58 -10.35 -5.81
N PHE A 172 7.69 -9.67 -5.08
CA PHE A 172 6.45 -9.12 -5.61
C PHE A 172 6.53 -7.61 -5.49
N LEU A 173 6.55 -6.93 -6.63
CA LEU A 173 6.67 -5.48 -6.70
C LEU A 173 5.37 -4.89 -7.22
N GLU A 174 4.67 -4.15 -6.37
CA GLU A 174 3.39 -3.50 -6.71
C GLU A 174 3.56 -1.98 -6.73
N PHE A 175 3.37 -1.38 -7.90
CA PHE A 175 3.28 0.07 -8.07
C PHE A 175 1.83 0.51 -7.96
N LEU A 176 1.47 1.08 -6.80
CA LEU A 176 0.16 1.67 -6.55
C LEU A 176 0.08 3.13 -6.98
N GLY A 177 1.21 3.78 -7.26
CA GLY A 177 1.30 5.13 -7.81
C GLY A 177 1.89 5.19 -9.22
N LYS A 178 2.21 6.40 -9.65
CA LYS A 178 2.90 6.74 -10.89
C LYS A 178 4.28 7.35 -10.59
N ASP A 179 5.12 7.44 -11.62
CA ASP A 179 6.41 8.13 -11.57
C ASP A 179 7.39 7.59 -10.49
N SER A 180 7.25 6.32 -10.11
CA SER A 180 8.08 5.68 -9.07
C SER A 180 9.19 4.82 -9.65
N LYS A 181 10.29 4.67 -8.91
CA LYS A 181 11.52 4.04 -9.41
C LYS A 181 12.08 3.00 -8.46
N VAL A 182 12.62 1.92 -9.01
CA VAL A 182 13.29 0.85 -8.26
C VAL A 182 14.63 0.56 -8.92
N TYR A 183 15.71 0.65 -8.15
CA TYR A 183 17.07 0.35 -8.58
C TYR A 183 17.65 -0.78 -7.71
N ILE A 184 18.06 -1.87 -8.34
CA ILE A 184 18.62 -3.05 -7.68
C ILE A 184 20.05 -3.29 -8.17
N GLY A 185 21.00 -3.24 -7.23
CA GLY A 185 22.43 -3.40 -7.47
C GLY A 185 22.88 -4.81 -7.84
N GLU A 186 24.18 -4.94 -8.07
CA GLU A 186 24.82 -6.20 -8.46
C GLU A 186 24.72 -7.25 -7.35
N ASN A 187 24.50 -8.53 -7.69
CA ASN A 187 24.52 -9.64 -6.73
C ASN A 187 23.56 -9.49 -5.53
N VAL A 188 22.51 -8.67 -5.67
CA VAL A 188 21.43 -8.60 -4.68
C VAL A 188 20.64 -9.90 -4.69
N SER A 189 20.41 -10.48 -3.51
CA SER A 189 19.56 -11.67 -3.35
C SER A 189 18.57 -11.45 -2.22
N MET A 190 17.45 -10.82 -2.56
CA MET A 190 16.37 -10.53 -1.63
C MET A 190 15.06 -11.20 -2.04
N GLN A 191 14.14 -11.28 -1.07
CA GLN A 191 12.79 -11.83 -1.22
C GLN A 191 11.80 -10.90 -0.53
N GLY A 192 10.54 -10.87 -0.97
CA GLY A 192 9.47 -10.21 -0.23
C GLY A 192 8.46 -9.46 -1.09
N GLN A 193 7.63 -8.65 -0.43
CA GLN A 193 6.57 -7.87 -1.05
C GLN A 193 6.88 -6.39 -0.86
N TRP A 194 7.00 -5.67 -1.96
CA TRP A 194 7.40 -4.27 -1.98
C TRP A 194 6.34 -3.45 -2.69
N CYS A 195 5.88 -2.39 -2.03
CA CYS A 195 4.81 -1.55 -2.51
C CYS A 195 5.30 -0.10 -2.65
N LEU A 196 5.03 0.51 -3.80
CA LEU A 196 5.39 1.89 -4.09
C LEU A 196 4.15 2.75 -4.35
N GLY A 197 4.06 3.86 -3.63
CA GLY A 197 3.13 4.96 -3.87
C GLY A 197 3.56 5.84 -5.04
N VAL A 198 3.09 7.10 -5.07
CA VAL A 198 3.41 8.06 -6.13
C VAL A 198 4.81 8.66 -5.90
N GLY A 199 5.61 8.74 -6.97
CA GLY A 199 6.90 9.45 -7.00
C GLY A 199 7.94 8.91 -6.03
N CYS A 200 7.83 7.66 -5.62
CA CYS A 200 8.69 7.05 -4.61
C CYS A 200 9.91 6.38 -5.26
N THR A 201 11.00 6.24 -4.50
CA THR A 201 12.20 5.54 -4.96
C THR A 201 12.63 4.45 -3.97
N ILE A 202 12.99 3.28 -4.48
CA ILE A 202 13.72 2.24 -3.72
C ILE A 202 15.08 2.04 -4.36
N ASN A 203 16.15 2.24 -3.60
CA ASN A 203 17.52 1.93 -3.99
C ASN A 203 18.06 0.80 -3.11
N ILE A 204 18.52 -0.29 -3.70
CA ILE A 204 19.17 -1.40 -2.99
C ILE A 204 20.58 -1.60 -3.52
N GLY A 205 21.56 -1.34 -2.67
CA GLY A 205 22.98 -1.50 -2.97
C GLY A 205 23.40 -2.94 -3.21
N SER A 206 24.52 -3.10 -3.91
CA SER A 206 25.07 -4.39 -4.35
C SER A 206 25.31 -5.35 -3.18
N LYS A 207 25.26 -6.66 -3.44
CA LYS A 207 25.55 -7.75 -2.47
C LYS A 207 24.62 -7.80 -1.25
N THR A 208 23.57 -7.00 -1.22
CA THR A 208 22.57 -7.05 -0.14
C THR A 208 21.74 -8.32 -0.25
N THR A 209 21.55 -9.01 0.88
CA THR A 209 20.86 -10.30 0.95
C THR A 209 19.75 -10.32 1.99
N SER A 210 18.77 -11.21 1.79
CA SER A 210 17.77 -11.53 2.82
C SER A 210 17.56 -13.04 2.96
N THR A 211 17.48 -13.54 4.19
CA THR A 211 17.16 -14.96 4.45
C THR A 211 15.76 -15.33 3.97
N ASN A 212 14.77 -14.48 4.28
CA ASN A 212 13.34 -14.69 4.03
C ASN A 212 12.68 -13.32 3.74
N PRO A 213 11.36 -13.27 3.47
CA PRO A 213 10.71 -12.04 3.04
C PRO A 213 11.02 -10.80 3.88
N VAL A 214 11.35 -9.72 3.17
CA VAL A 214 11.41 -8.34 3.66
C VAL A 214 10.24 -7.57 3.04
N TYR A 215 9.41 -6.99 3.89
CA TYR A 215 8.24 -6.23 3.47
C TYR A 215 8.59 -4.75 3.39
N ILE A 216 8.37 -4.14 2.23
CA ILE A 216 8.72 -2.74 1.97
C ILE A 216 7.48 -1.96 1.56
N THR A 217 7.26 -0.79 2.16
CA THR A 217 6.27 0.17 1.67
C THR A 217 6.91 1.55 1.63
N VAL A 218 6.86 2.19 0.45
CA VAL A 218 7.28 3.58 0.29
C VAL A 218 6.11 4.39 -0.25
N ALA A 219 5.81 5.53 0.36
CA ALA A 219 4.68 6.39 -0.05
C ALA A 219 5.00 7.88 0.04
N GLU A 220 4.22 8.70 -0.66
CA GLU A 220 4.29 10.17 -0.62
C GLU A 220 5.64 10.76 -1.04
N HIS A 221 6.13 10.38 -2.23
CA HIS A 221 7.38 10.92 -2.80
C HIS A 221 8.67 10.65 -1.99
N THR A 222 8.62 9.73 -1.04
CA THR A 222 9.81 9.36 -0.23
C THR A 222 10.74 8.40 -0.94
N THR A 223 11.98 8.36 -0.45
CA THR A 223 13.02 7.43 -0.86
C THR A 223 13.38 6.45 0.26
N LEU A 224 13.49 5.17 -0.09
CA LEU A 224 14.20 4.16 0.69
C LEU A 224 15.57 3.93 0.05
N SER A 225 16.64 4.14 0.80
CA SER A 225 18.01 3.82 0.39
C SER A 225 18.59 2.76 1.32
N ILE A 226 18.93 1.60 0.75
CA ILE A 226 19.67 0.52 1.41
C ILE A 226 21.05 0.44 0.77
N GLY A 227 22.09 0.54 1.59
CA GLY A 227 23.49 0.47 1.17
C GLY A 227 23.89 -0.90 0.64
N GLU A 228 25.19 -1.03 0.36
CA GLU A 228 25.79 -2.26 -0.12
C GLU A 228 25.99 -3.27 1.00
N ASP A 229 26.06 -4.55 0.65
CA ASP A 229 26.44 -5.65 1.55
C ASP A 229 25.60 -5.73 2.84
N CYS A 230 24.35 -5.28 2.82
CA CYS A 230 23.45 -5.42 3.96
C CYS A 230 22.96 -6.87 4.10
N MET A 231 22.58 -7.25 5.32
CA MET A 231 22.01 -8.56 5.59
C MET A 231 20.70 -8.42 6.34
N PHE A 232 19.60 -8.84 5.72
CA PHE A 232 18.29 -8.91 6.35
C PHE A 232 18.00 -10.35 6.75
N ALA A 233 17.47 -10.53 7.95
CA ALA A 233 17.02 -11.83 8.42
C ALA A 233 15.65 -12.16 7.82
N THR A 234 14.74 -12.63 8.65
CA THR A 234 13.38 -13.04 8.25
C THR A 234 12.36 -12.03 8.79
N ASN A 235 11.31 -11.78 8.02
CA ASN A 235 10.12 -11.04 8.44
C ASN A 235 10.43 -9.59 8.86
N ASN A 236 11.37 -8.94 8.17
CA ASN A 236 11.67 -7.54 8.41
C ASN A 236 10.66 -6.64 7.69
N GLN A 237 10.35 -5.51 8.31
CA GLN A 237 9.43 -4.53 7.75
C GLN A 237 10.11 -3.16 7.64
N ILE A 238 9.97 -2.53 6.48
CA ILE A 238 10.50 -1.19 6.20
C ILE A 238 9.37 -0.35 5.64
N ARG A 239 9.07 0.78 6.28
CA ARG A 239 8.02 1.70 5.83
C ARG A 239 8.45 3.15 5.94
N THR A 240 8.20 3.96 4.91
CA THR A 240 8.38 5.42 4.99
C THR A 240 7.14 6.16 5.51
N ASP A 241 6.01 5.46 5.58
CA ASP A 241 4.67 5.99 5.87
C ASP A 241 3.97 5.28 7.05
N ASP A 242 2.93 5.94 7.59
CA ASP A 242 2.01 5.40 8.61
C ASP A 242 0.65 4.95 7.99
N ALA A 243 0.56 4.83 6.67
CA ALA A 243 -0.62 4.55 5.83
C ALA A 243 -1.76 5.59 5.85
N HIS A 244 -2.03 6.22 6.99
CA HIS A 244 -3.14 7.16 7.15
C HIS A 244 -2.69 8.48 7.80
N PRO A 245 -3.30 9.62 7.39
CA PRO A 245 -2.94 10.91 7.95
C PRO A 245 -3.44 11.07 9.39
N ILE A 246 -2.59 11.67 10.23
CA ILE A 246 -2.88 12.07 11.61
C ILE A 246 -2.83 13.60 11.65
N TYR A 247 -3.87 14.22 12.20
CA TYR A 247 -4.01 15.68 12.24
C TYR A 247 -3.93 16.20 13.68
N ASP A 248 -3.33 17.37 13.83
CA ASP A 248 -3.36 18.14 15.06
C ASP A 248 -4.77 18.74 15.26
N VAL A 249 -5.36 18.50 16.42
CA VAL A 249 -6.76 18.87 16.71
C VAL A 249 -6.99 20.37 16.86
N HIS A 250 -5.93 21.16 17.12
CA HIS A 250 -6.05 22.60 17.33
C HIS A 250 -5.78 23.41 16.05
N THR A 251 -4.85 22.94 15.23
CA THR A 251 -4.38 23.62 14.02
C THR A 251 -4.91 23.00 12.73
N GLY A 252 -5.44 21.77 12.78
CA GLY A 252 -5.87 21.01 11.60
C GLY A 252 -4.72 20.56 10.70
N LYS A 253 -3.46 20.77 11.10
CA LYS A 253 -2.29 20.40 10.29
C LYS A 253 -1.99 18.91 10.41
N ARG A 254 -1.59 18.29 9.31
CA ARG A 254 -1.10 16.90 9.32
C ARG A 254 0.25 16.81 10.05
N LEU A 255 0.40 15.81 10.92
CA LEU A 255 1.56 15.59 11.79
C LEU A 255 2.52 14.49 11.31
N ASN A 256 2.04 13.54 10.51
CA ASN A 256 2.77 12.35 10.10
C ASN A 256 2.94 12.27 8.57
N VAL A 257 3.50 13.34 7.99
CA VAL A 257 3.96 13.28 6.60
C VAL A 257 5.06 12.21 6.51
N SER A 258 5.03 11.38 5.47
CA SER A 258 6.02 10.34 5.26
C SER A 258 7.44 10.90 5.19
N LYS A 259 8.42 10.09 5.58
CA LYS A 259 9.83 10.48 5.61
C LYS A 259 10.70 9.38 5.05
N ASP A 260 11.79 9.78 4.41
CA ASP A 260 12.78 8.87 3.86
C ASP A 260 13.36 7.91 4.91
N VAL A 261 13.86 6.78 4.44
CA VAL A 261 14.61 5.81 5.24
C VAL A 261 15.97 5.60 4.60
N THR A 262 17.03 5.69 5.41
CA THR A 262 18.41 5.43 4.96
C THR A 262 19.03 4.35 5.83
N ILE A 263 19.49 3.28 5.19
CA ILE A 263 20.25 2.20 5.80
C ILE A 263 21.62 2.22 5.13
N GLY A 264 22.67 2.50 5.89
CA GLY A 264 24.04 2.54 5.39
C GLY A 264 24.54 1.18 4.94
N ASP A 265 25.78 1.15 4.48
CA ASP A 265 26.41 -0.09 4.00
C ASP A 265 26.64 -1.07 5.13
N ARG A 266 26.52 -2.35 4.81
CA ARG A 266 26.86 -3.45 5.70
C ARG A 266 26.12 -3.34 7.04
N VAL A 267 24.84 -3.02 6.99
CA VAL A 267 23.95 -3.11 8.14
C VAL A 267 23.34 -4.51 8.22
N TRP A 268 23.36 -5.11 9.40
CA TRP A 268 22.64 -6.35 9.68
C TRP A 268 21.31 -6.03 10.36
N VAL A 269 20.20 -6.40 9.74
CA VAL A 269 18.85 -6.29 10.30
C VAL A 269 18.37 -7.66 10.75
N ALA A 270 18.35 -7.89 12.06
CA ALA A 270 17.96 -9.17 12.64
C ALA A 270 16.44 -9.42 12.59
N TYR A 271 16.05 -10.64 12.93
CA TYR A 271 14.68 -11.18 12.77
C TYR A 271 13.59 -10.23 13.24
N GLY A 272 12.57 -9.99 12.41
CA GLY A 272 11.36 -9.28 12.82
C GLY A 272 11.53 -7.79 13.13
N ALA A 273 12.71 -7.20 12.93
CA ALA A 273 12.91 -5.77 13.17
C ALA A 273 12.14 -4.92 12.16
N THR A 274 11.62 -3.78 12.62
CA THR A 274 10.82 -2.82 11.85
C THR A 274 11.51 -1.46 11.80
N ILE A 275 11.63 -0.90 10.59
CA ILE A 275 12.27 0.39 10.31
C ILE A 275 11.23 1.35 9.74
N TRP A 276 11.05 2.50 10.39
CA TRP A 276 10.03 3.51 10.06
C TRP A 276 10.63 4.78 9.44
N GLY A 277 9.78 5.53 8.75
CA GLY A 277 10.11 6.81 8.12
C GLY A 277 10.84 7.76 9.06
N GLY A 278 11.93 8.34 8.55
CA GLY A 278 12.86 9.20 9.29
C GLY A 278 14.00 8.45 9.98
N ALA A 279 14.09 7.12 9.83
CA ALA A 279 15.23 6.35 10.31
C ALA A 279 16.47 6.55 9.42
N LYS A 280 17.62 6.77 10.06
CA LYS A 280 18.95 6.71 9.43
C LYS A 280 19.83 5.78 10.24
N ILE A 281 20.32 4.70 9.65
CA ILE A 281 21.17 3.72 10.34
C ILE A 281 22.56 3.78 9.73
N GLY A 282 23.57 4.13 10.52
CA GLY A 282 24.95 4.22 10.05
C GLY A 282 25.53 2.86 9.67
N SER A 283 26.48 2.87 8.74
CA SER A 283 27.12 1.67 8.19
C SER A 283 27.73 0.75 9.25
N GLY A 284 27.82 -0.55 8.99
CA GLY A 284 28.41 -1.52 9.92
C GLY A 284 27.57 -1.83 11.17
N SER A 285 26.40 -1.19 11.33
CA SER A 285 25.55 -1.35 12.51
C SER A 285 24.71 -2.64 12.47
N ILE A 286 24.20 -3.03 13.64
CA ILE A 286 23.34 -4.20 13.83
C ILE A 286 22.01 -3.75 14.45
N VAL A 287 20.90 -4.05 13.79
CA VAL A 287 19.55 -3.89 14.31
C VAL A 287 19.13 -5.20 14.97
N GLY A 288 18.95 -5.18 16.29
CA GLY A 288 18.53 -6.34 17.08
C GLY A 288 17.12 -6.81 16.71
N ALA A 289 16.85 -8.09 16.98
CA ALA A 289 15.58 -8.71 16.63
C ALA A 289 14.38 -7.96 17.26
N PHE A 290 13.28 -7.89 16.51
CA PHE A 290 12.02 -7.23 16.90
C PHE A 290 12.14 -5.75 17.31
N SER A 291 13.24 -5.07 16.95
CA SER A 291 13.42 -3.66 17.29
C SER A 291 12.55 -2.75 16.43
N VAL A 292 12.15 -1.60 16.99
CA VAL A 292 11.41 -0.56 16.27
C VAL A 292 12.30 0.68 16.14
N VAL A 293 12.74 0.94 14.91
CA VAL A 293 13.71 1.98 14.56
C VAL A 293 12.98 3.16 13.89
N LYS A 294 13.02 4.36 14.50
CA LYS A 294 12.31 5.56 14.00
C LYS A 294 13.14 6.86 14.12
N LYS A 295 14.47 6.74 14.23
CA LYS A 295 15.38 7.90 14.37
C LYS A 295 16.76 7.60 13.79
N HIS A 296 17.68 8.55 13.93
CA HIS A 296 19.06 8.40 13.50
C HIS A 296 19.87 7.59 14.53
N PHE A 297 20.76 6.75 14.03
CA PHE A 297 21.71 5.95 14.79
C PHE A 297 23.09 5.99 14.14
N PRO A 298 24.18 6.05 14.93
CA PRO A 298 25.54 6.14 14.42
C PRO A 298 25.97 4.86 13.67
N ASN A 299 27.15 4.88 13.04
CA ASN A 299 27.77 3.68 12.48
C ASN A 299 28.25 2.71 13.57
N ASN A 300 28.57 1.47 13.18
CA ASN A 300 29.27 0.50 14.02
C ASN A 300 28.67 0.31 15.42
N CYS A 301 27.34 0.31 15.52
CA CYS A 301 26.64 0.15 16.79
C CYS A 301 25.60 -0.97 16.76
N VAL A 302 25.29 -1.55 17.92
CA VAL A 302 24.11 -2.41 18.09
C VAL A 302 22.95 -1.53 18.56
N ILE A 303 21.86 -1.53 17.80
CA ILE A 303 20.61 -0.85 18.14
C ILE A 303 19.53 -1.87 18.44
N ALA A 304 18.87 -1.74 19.59
CA ALA A 304 17.84 -2.70 19.99
C ALA A 304 16.72 -2.07 20.82
N GLY A 305 15.54 -2.71 20.79
CA GLY A 305 14.40 -2.39 21.66
C GLY A 305 13.24 -1.66 20.97
N VAL A 306 12.21 -1.38 21.76
CA VAL A 306 10.98 -0.68 21.34
C VAL A 306 10.68 0.44 22.36
N PRO A 307 11.03 1.71 22.08
CA PRO A 307 11.77 2.18 20.91
C PRO A 307 13.25 1.78 20.94
N ALA A 308 13.87 1.65 19.76
CA ALA A 308 15.28 1.25 19.65
C ALA A 308 16.23 2.29 20.27
N LYS A 309 17.27 1.78 20.94
CA LYS A 309 18.38 2.56 21.53
C LYS A 309 19.72 1.89 21.18
N VAL A 310 20.79 2.68 21.16
CA VAL A 310 22.15 2.12 21.10
C VAL A 310 22.41 1.36 22.40
N ILE A 311 22.72 0.08 22.30
CA ILE A 311 23.08 -0.78 23.45
C ILE A 311 24.57 -1.13 23.48
N ARG A 312 25.26 -0.97 22.34
CA ARG A 312 26.71 -1.17 22.23
C ARG A 312 27.25 -0.31 21.08
N LYS A 313 28.37 0.36 21.33
CA LYS A 313 29.18 1.07 20.31
C LYS A 313 30.43 0.28 19.97
N ASP A 314 31.12 0.68 18.90
CA ASP A 314 32.41 0.15 18.46
C ASP A 314 32.33 -1.36 18.17
N VAL A 315 31.33 -1.75 17.39
CA VAL A 315 31.11 -3.12 16.95
C VAL A 315 31.16 -3.25 15.44
N PHE A 316 31.38 -4.48 15.00
CA PHE A 316 31.31 -4.91 13.63
C PHE A 316 30.78 -6.35 13.60
N TRP A 317 30.24 -6.77 12.47
CA TRP A 317 29.69 -8.12 12.30
C TRP A 317 30.26 -8.77 11.03
N GLU A 318 30.19 -10.10 10.93
CA GLU A 318 30.64 -10.88 9.78
C GLU A 318 29.54 -11.82 9.29
N ARG A 319 29.62 -12.23 8.02
CA ARG A 319 28.61 -13.11 7.39
C ARG A 319 28.80 -14.60 7.67
N ASN A 320 29.94 -15.00 8.22
CA ASN A 320 30.26 -16.41 8.44
C ASN A 320 29.14 -17.09 9.24
N ASN A 321 28.59 -18.17 8.67
CA ASN A 321 27.53 -18.90 9.33
C ASN A 321 28.13 -19.84 10.37
N VAL A 322 27.95 -19.49 11.64
CA VAL A 322 28.47 -20.22 12.81
C VAL A 322 27.90 -21.64 12.96
N LEU A 323 26.91 -22.04 12.14
CA LEU A 323 26.47 -23.45 12.06
C LEU A 323 27.51 -24.36 11.41
N TYR A 324 28.48 -23.80 10.67
CA TYR A 324 29.48 -24.55 9.89
C TYR A 324 30.92 -24.26 10.31
N THR A 325 31.13 -23.53 11.41
CA THR A 325 32.46 -23.15 11.89
C THR A 325 32.61 -23.52 13.35
N ASP A 326 33.85 -23.73 13.78
CA ASP A 326 34.19 -23.78 15.21
C ASP A 326 34.06 -22.39 15.86
N ILE A 327 34.23 -22.34 17.18
CA ILE A 327 34.24 -21.10 17.97
C ILE A 327 35.31 -20.15 17.41
N ASP A 328 34.90 -18.93 17.09
CA ASP A 328 35.81 -17.85 16.70
C ASP A 328 36.43 -17.23 17.96
N GLU A 329 37.71 -17.52 18.21
CA GLU A 329 38.48 -16.94 19.32
C GLU A 329 38.94 -15.50 19.04
N GLY A 330 38.57 -14.94 17.89
CA GLY A 330 38.96 -13.62 17.43
C GLY A 330 40.04 -13.69 16.35
N LYS A 331 40.11 -12.63 15.55
CA LYS A 331 41.12 -12.43 14.50
C LYS A 331 41.71 -11.04 14.64
N ASP A 332 42.91 -10.83 14.10
CA ASP A 332 43.41 -9.48 13.90
C ASP A 332 42.43 -8.73 12.98
N LEU A 333 42.07 -7.49 13.35
CA LEU A 333 41.20 -6.65 12.53
C LEU A 333 41.79 -6.43 11.14
N ALA A 334 43.13 -6.44 11.00
CA ALA A 334 43.81 -6.32 9.72
C ALA A 334 43.60 -7.53 8.80
N GLU A 335 43.24 -8.69 9.37
CA GLU A 335 42.97 -9.94 8.64
C GLU A 335 41.47 -10.13 8.35
N MET A 336 40.60 -9.26 8.87
CA MET A 336 39.17 -9.34 8.64
C MET A 336 38.80 -8.88 7.24
N ASN A 337 37.81 -9.55 6.65
CA ASN A 337 37.26 -9.09 5.40
C ASN A 337 36.50 -7.78 5.67
N HIS A 338 36.64 -6.79 4.79
CA HIS A 338 35.91 -5.53 4.88
C HIS A 338 36.34 -4.58 6.03
N VAL A 339 37.64 -4.54 6.33
CA VAL A 339 38.28 -3.57 7.25
C VAL A 339 37.78 -2.12 7.05
N THR A 340 37.39 -1.74 5.83
CA THR A 340 36.83 -0.42 5.51
C THR A 340 35.61 -0.02 6.36
N TYR A 341 34.83 -0.98 6.87
CA TYR A 341 33.70 -0.69 7.76
C TYR A 341 34.04 -0.90 9.24
N ILE A 342 35.29 -1.17 9.59
CA ILE A 342 35.76 -1.30 10.98
C ILE A 342 36.31 0.05 11.40
N ASN A 343 35.41 0.95 11.81
CA ASN A 343 35.77 2.27 12.31
C ASN A 343 35.19 2.48 13.71
N SER A 344 35.80 3.38 14.47
CA SER A 344 35.19 3.88 15.70
C SER A 344 33.80 4.45 15.43
N THR A 345 32.88 4.31 16.38
CA THR A 345 31.54 4.86 16.24
C THR A 345 31.58 6.39 16.17
N VAL A 346 30.98 6.94 15.13
CA VAL A 346 30.78 8.36 14.82
C VAL A 346 29.29 8.60 14.62
N ASP A 347 28.78 9.68 15.23
CA ASP A 347 27.39 10.09 15.02
C ASP A 347 27.18 10.56 13.57
N LEU A 348 26.02 10.26 13.01
CA LEU A 348 25.67 10.76 11.67
C LEU A 348 25.33 12.25 11.75
N ASP A 349 25.92 13.04 10.86
CA ASP A 349 25.59 14.47 10.69
C ASP A 349 24.15 14.71 10.20
#